data_AF-A0A496TG86-F1
#
_entry.id   AF-A0A496TG86-F1
#
_cell.length_a   1.000
_cell.length_b   1.000
_cell.length_c   1.000
_cell.angle_alpha   90.00
_cell.angle_beta   90.00
_cell.angle_gamma   90.00
#
_symmetry.space_group_name_H-M   'P 1'
#
loop_
_entity.id
_entity.type
_entity.pdbx_description
1 polymer ?
#
loop_
_entity_poly.entity_id
_entity_poly.type
_entity_poly.pdbx_seq_one_letter_code
_entity_poly.pdbx_strand_id
1 'polypeptide(L)'
;MAIAAIKALKWDKKLKIFSADANKLAAGLYLSHKGYVVPPFDNSSFYSTIKKIIEKERMDVIIPSLDTILLEFSQKRKEFEEIGAK
;
A
#
# COMPACT_ATOMS: atom_id res chain seq x y z
N MET A 1 7.45 1.65 -10.31
CA MET A 1 6.68 0.40 -10.50
C MET A 1 5.17 0.58 -10.27
N ALA A 2 4.75 1.29 -9.21
CA ALA A 2 3.35 1.44 -8.79
C ALA A 2 2.35 1.81 -9.92
N ILE A 3 2.67 2.78 -10.77
CA ILE A 3 1.75 3.26 -11.83
C ILE A 3 1.35 2.15 -12.81
N ALA A 4 2.31 1.30 -13.21
CA ALA A 4 2.04 0.20 -14.12
C ALA A 4 1.09 -0.82 -13.47
N ALA A 5 1.34 -1.18 -12.21
CA ALA A 5 0.50 -2.09 -11.44
C ALA A 5 -0.93 -1.54 -11.27
N ILE A 6 -1.06 -0.26 -10.88
CA ILE A 6 -2.38 0.38 -10.73
C ILE A 6 -3.16 0.36 -12.05
N LYS A 7 -2.50 0.70 -13.18
CA LYS A 7 -3.15 0.71 -14.49
C LYS A 7 -3.60 -0.69 -14.94
N ALA A 8 -2.75 -1.70 -14.74
CA ALA A 8 -3.07 -3.08 -15.09
C ALA A 8 -4.22 -3.63 -14.22
N LEU A 9 -4.14 -3.45 -12.90
CA LEU A 9 -5.17 -3.93 -11.97
C LEU A 9 -6.52 -3.22 -12.18
N LYS A 10 -6.52 -1.95 -12.63
CA LYS A 10 -7.76 -1.20 -12.91
C LYS A 10 -8.60 -1.77 -14.04
N TRP A 11 -8.06 -2.70 -14.83
CA TRP A 11 -8.83 -3.41 -15.86
C TRP A 11 -9.88 -4.32 -15.24
N ASP A 12 -9.62 -4.89 -14.06
CA ASP A 12 -10.63 -5.63 -13.31
C ASP A 12 -11.46 -4.66 -12.44
N LYS A 13 -12.73 -4.50 -12.80
CA LYS A 13 -13.67 -3.61 -12.10
C LYS A 13 -14.10 -4.14 -10.73
N LYS A 14 -13.80 -5.41 -10.42
CA LYS A 14 -14.08 -6.00 -9.10
C LYS A 14 -13.03 -5.60 -8.06
N LEU A 15 -11.85 -5.15 -8.49
CA LEU A 15 -10.77 -4.75 -7.59
C LEU A 15 -10.91 -3.30 -7.14
N LYS A 16 -10.79 -3.08 -5.83
CA LYS A 16 -10.68 -1.75 -5.24
C LYS A 16 -9.23 -1.46 -4.88
N ILE A 17 -8.59 -0.64 -5.72
CA ILE A 17 -7.18 -0.28 -5.60
C ILE A 17 -7.00 0.95 -4.72
N PHE A 18 -6.12 0.85 -3.74
CA PHE A 18 -5.68 1.95 -2.87
C PHE A 18 -4.20 2.20 -3.09
N SER A 19 -3.73 3.42 -2.83
CA SER A 19 -2.31 3.75 -2.93
C SER A 19 -1.85 4.56 -1.74
N ALA A 20 -0.62 4.33 -1.32
CA ALA A 20 0.02 5.05 -0.23
C ALA A 20 1.39 5.57 -0.71
N ASP A 21 1.68 6.83 -0.44
CA ASP A 21 2.94 7.47 -0.78
C ASP A 21 3.22 8.60 0.22
N ALA A 22 4.50 8.90 0.49
CA ALA A 22 4.87 10.02 1.35
C ALA A 22 4.77 11.37 0.61
N ASN A 23 4.90 11.36 -0.72
CA ASN A 23 4.77 12.54 -1.54
C ASN A 23 3.32 12.75 -1.97
N LYS A 24 2.69 13.83 -1.49
CA LYS A 24 1.33 14.24 -1.86
C LYS A 24 1.12 14.45 -3.38
N LEU A 25 2.20 14.63 -4.15
CA LEU A 25 2.15 14.81 -5.60
C LEU A 25 2.35 13.49 -6.38
N ALA A 26 2.52 12.36 -5.70
CA ALA A 26 2.67 11.07 -6.35
C ALA A 26 1.42 10.72 -7.15
N ALA A 27 1.58 10.50 -8.46
CA ALA A 27 0.47 10.23 -9.37
C ALA A 27 -0.38 9.01 -8.97
N GLY A 28 0.22 8.02 -8.29
CA GLY A 28 -0.49 6.82 -7.82
C GLY A 28 -1.63 7.14 -6.85
N LEU A 29 -1.48 8.18 -6.04
CA LEU A 29 -2.52 8.63 -5.09
C LEU A 29 -3.81 9.05 -5.80
N TYR A 30 -3.69 9.64 -7.00
CA TYR A 30 -4.82 10.15 -7.79
C TYR A 30 -5.28 9.16 -8.87
N LEU A 31 -4.45 8.18 -9.23
CA LEU A 31 -4.78 7.14 -10.21
C LEU A 31 -5.51 5.94 -9.60
N SER A 32 -5.39 5.71 -8.29
CA SER A 32 -6.11 4.66 -7.57
C SER A 32 -7.57 5.06 -7.30
N HIS A 33 -8.35 4.22 -6.62
CA HIS A 33 -9.70 4.61 -6.16
C HIS A 33 -9.63 5.52 -4.93
N LYS A 34 -8.57 5.39 -4.14
CA LYS A 34 -8.30 6.23 -2.96
C LYS A 34 -6.81 6.24 -2.63
N GLY A 35 -6.26 7.44 -2.49
CA GLY A 35 -4.88 7.68 -2.06
C GLY A 35 -4.76 8.04 -0.58
N TYR A 36 -3.66 7.63 0.04
CA TYR A 36 -3.25 7.98 1.38
C TYR A 36 -1.86 8.61 1.38
N VAL A 37 -1.73 9.80 1.95
CA VAL A 37 -0.40 10.35 2.28
C VAL A 37 0.04 9.71 3.59
N VAL A 38 1.18 9.03 3.56
CA VAL A 38 1.74 8.31 4.72
C VAL A 38 3.07 8.91 5.15
N PRO A 39 3.57 8.62 6.36
CA PRO A 39 4.93 8.99 6.74
C PRO A 39 5.98 8.43 5.75
N PRO A 40 7.17 9.04 5.68
CA PRO A 40 8.33 8.41 5.04
C PRO A 40 8.66 7.04 5.65
N PHE A 41 9.31 6.18 4.88
CA PHE A 41 9.59 4.79 5.28
C PHE A 41 10.49 4.66 6.52
N ASP A 42 11.47 5.55 6.66
CA ASP A 42 12.39 5.64 7.81
C ASP A 42 11.71 6.19 9.07
N ASN A 43 10.46 6.62 8.98
CA ASN A 43 9.69 7.05 10.13
C ASN A 43 9.12 5.83 10.89
N SER A 44 9.33 5.79 12.20
CA SER A 44 8.84 4.73 13.09
C SER A 44 7.33 4.51 13.04
N SER A 45 6.56 5.54 12.65
CA SER A 45 5.10 5.46 12.52
C SER A 45 4.61 4.88 11.18
N PHE A 46 5.49 4.65 10.19
CA PHE A 46 5.14 4.15 8.86
C PHE A 46 4.30 2.88 8.93
N TYR A 47 4.83 1.82 9.54
CA TYR A 47 4.15 0.52 9.65
C TYR A 47 2.84 0.60 10.41
N SER A 48 2.80 1.34 11.51
CA SER A 48 1.56 1.52 12.28
C SER A 48 0.48 2.23 11.46
N THR A 49 0.87 3.16 10.58
CA THR A 49 -0.04 3.87 9.68
C THR A 49 -0.56 2.93 8.60
N ILE A 50 0.30 2.11 8.00
CA ILE A 50 -0.09 1.11 7.00
C ILE A 50 -1.08 0.09 7.60
N LYS A 51 -0.81 -0.45 8.81
CA LYS A 51 -1.73 -1.37 9.49
C LYS A 51 -3.12 -0.76 9.71
N LYS A 52 -3.19 0.48 10.20
CA LYS A 52 -4.46 1.19 10.38
C LYS A 52 -5.25 1.36 9.09
N ILE A 53 -4.56 1.61 7.96
CA ILE A 53 -5.20 1.72 6.65
C ILE A 53 -5.78 0.37 6.21
N ILE A 54 -5.00 -0.71 6.40
CA ILE A 54 -5.42 -2.09 6.08
C ILE A 54 -6.67 -2.47 6.86
N GLU A 55 -6.67 -2.26 8.17
CA GLU A 55 -7.83 -2.58 9.03
C GLU A 55 -9.05 -1.75 8.66
N LYS A 56 -8.87 -0.44 8.44
CA LYS A 56 -9.94 0.50 8.11
C LYS A 56 -10.63 0.14 6.80
N GLU A 57 -9.86 -0.18 5.76
CA GLU A 57 -10.38 -0.42 4.42
C GLU A 57 -10.57 -1.91 4.11
N ARG A 58 -10.17 -2.80 5.03
CA ARG A 58 -10.19 -4.27 4.90
C ARG A 58 -9.44 -4.73 3.65
N MET A 59 -8.15 -4.42 3.58
CA MET A 59 -7.29 -4.79 2.43
C MET A 59 -6.96 -6.28 2.42
N ASP A 60 -7.10 -6.93 1.27
CA ASP A 60 -6.76 -8.36 1.11
C ASP A 60 -5.30 -8.61 0.68
N VAL A 61 -4.67 -7.65 0.00
CA VAL A 61 -3.34 -7.79 -0.62
C VAL A 61 -2.55 -6.49 -0.50
N ILE A 62 -1.25 -6.60 -0.20
CA ILE A 62 -0.30 -5.48 -0.24
C ILE A 62 0.73 -5.70 -1.33
N ILE A 63 1.01 -4.65 -2.12
CA ILE A 63 2.08 -4.67 -3.12
C ILE A 63 3.10 -3.57 -2.78
N PRO A 64 4.21 -3.91 -2.11
CA PRO A 64 5.33 -2.98 -1.95
C PRO A 64 5.88 -2.62 -3.33
N SER A 65 5.97 -1.33 -3.63
CA SER A 65 6.34 -0.84 -4.98
C SER A 65 7.65 -0.05 -5.03
N LEU A 66 8.44 -0.18 -3.96
CA LEU A 66 9.78 0.34 -3.78
C LEU A 66 10.71 -0.80 -3.33
N ASP A 67 11.89 -0.91 -3.92
CA ASP A 67 12.77 -2.06 -3.67
C ASP A 67 13.34 -2.04 -2.24
N THR A 68 13.62 -0.84 -1.71
CA THR A 68 14.23 -0.66 -0.38
C THR A 68 13.36 -1.13 0.76
N ILE A 69 12.04 -1.24 0.56
CA ILE A 69 11.08 -1.62 1.62
C ILE A 69 10.72 -3.11 1.55
N LEU A 70 11.09 -3.80 0.47
CA LEU A 70 10.62 -5.15 0.19
C LEU A 70 11.06 -6.16 1.25
N LEU A 71 12.31 -6.06 1.72
CA LEU A 71 12.85 -6.96 2.75
C LEU A 71 12.07 -6.82 4.07
N GLU A 72 11.80 -5.59 4.51
CA GLU A 72 11.09 -5.39 5.77
C GLU A 72 9.61 -5.82 5.68
N PHE A 73 8.95 -5.62 4.53
CA PHE A 73 7.62 -6.19 4.31
C PHE A 73 7.63 -7.72 4.34
N SER A 74 8.68 -8.35 3.78
CA SER A 74 8.85 -9.81 3.82
C SER A 74 9.03 -10.32 5.25
N GLN A 75 9.87 -9.65 6.05
CA GLN A 75 10.09 -10.00 7.47
C GLN A 75 8.82 -9.83 8.31
N LYS A 76 7.99 -8.84 7.98
CA LYS A 76 6.72 -8.52 8.66
C LYS A 76 5.50 -9.22 8.11
N ARG A 77 5.67 -10.13 7.14
CA ARG A 77 4.57 -10.79 6.43
C ARG A 77 3.49 -11.35 7.36
N LYS A 78 3.89 -12.08 8.41
CA LYS A 78 2.94 -12.66 9.37
C LYS A 78 2.09 -11.60 10.05
N GLU A 79 2.68 -10.45 10.41
CA GLU A 79 1.96 -9.34 11.05
C GLU A 79 0.89 -8.75 10.12
N PHE A 80 1.09 -8.79 8.80
CA PHE A 80 0.10 -8.34 7.82
C PHE A 80 -0.97 -9.39 7.54
N GLU A 81 -0.58 -10.66 7.46
CA GLU A 81 -1.52 -11.77 7.25
C GLU A 81 -2.52 -11.89 8.41
N GLU A 82 -2.08 -11.64 9.65
CA GLU A 82 -2.93 -11.60 10.85
C GLU A 82 -4.04 -10.54 10.78
N ILE A 83 -3.81 -9.41 10.10
CA ILE A 83 -4.80 -8.34 9.93
C ILE A 83 -5.56 -8.42 8.60
N GLY A 84 -5.42 -9.54 7.88
CA GLY A 84 -6.20 -9.87 6.68
C GLY A 84 -5.52 -9.55 5.34
N ALA A 85 -4.30 -9.02 5.36
CA ALA A 85 -3.59 -8.63 4.14
C ALA A 85 -2.43 -9.57 3.82
N LYS A 86 -2.41 -10.12 2.60
CA LYS A 86 -1.38 -11.05 2.11
C LYS A 86 -0.28 -10.34 1.33
#